data_AF-A0A9W7EEG4-F1
#
_entry.id   AF-A0A9W7EEG4-F1
#
_cell.length_a   1.000
_cell.length_b   1.000
_cell.length_c   1.000
_cell.angle_alpha   90.00
_cell.angle_beta   90.00
_cell.angle_gamma   90.00
#
_symmetry.space_group_name_H-M   'P 1'
#
loop_
_entity.id
_entity.type
_entity.pdbx_description
1 polymer ?
#
loop_
_entity_poly.entity_id
_entity_poly.type
_entity_poly.pdbx_seq_one_letter_code
_entity_poly.pdbx_strand_id
1 'polypeptide(L)'
;MSLKESMKRLAYMCERCNEEGTEEYDVKDIVKSGAYAFDFNHDTLHSVETNIFKPWLTSALSSSPSSIHSVLSECWSRKSAINSHASTCKSLLSSLSKYRSVPSSLLALQKTCTTIASLIDSNIHDQDTVLVPSINAAATSSQQKRLNNKILKSLGITQARTHLSSMWEVVRNEPEEVELWKIKIPKVARIIAGSKSWEDKIGRMKEITPNSL
;
A
#
# COMPACT_ATOMS: atom_id res chain seq x y z
N MET A 1 -8.13 2.09 0.68
CA MET A 1 -8.02 1.60 -0.71
C MET A 1 -6.59 1.12 -0.93
N SER A 2 -6.40 -0.15 -1.31
CA SER A 2 -5.06 -0.72 -1.55
C SER A 2 -4.40 -0.12 -2.81
N LEU A 3 -3.10 -0.33 -2.99
CA LEU A 3 -2.41 0.11 -4.22
C LEU A 3 -3.03 -0.54 -5.46
N LYS A 4 -3.33 -1.85 -5.41
CA LYS A 4 -4.02 -2.59 -6.48
C LYS A 4 -5.35 -1.92 -6.88
N GLU A 5 -6.22 -1.68 -5.90
CA GLU A 5 -7.52 -1.06 -6.18
C GLU A 5 -7.37 0.38 -6.68
N SER A 6 -6.36 1.09 -6.20
CA SER A 6 -6.04 2.42 -6.70
C SER A 6 -5.59 2.39 -8.18
N MET A 7 -4.77 1.39 -8.57
CA MET A 7 -4.33 1.22 -9.95
C MET A 7 -5.48 0.83 -10.88
N LYS A 8 -6.35 -0.09 -10.46
CA LYS A 8 -7.56 -0.47 -11.22
C LYS A 8 -8.48 0.74 -11.42
N ARG A 9 -8.71 1.51 -10.36
CA ARG A 9 -9.51 2.74 -10.43
C ARG A 9 -8.90 3.76 -11.38
N LEU A 10 -7.60 4.00 -11.31
CA LEU A 10 -6.91 4.92 -12.23
C LEU A 10 -6.99 4.46 -13.68
N ALA A 11 -6.80 3.17 -13.94
CA ALA A 11 -6.95 2.61 -15.28
C ALA A 11 -8.37 2.84 -15.83
N TYR A 12 -9.39 2.56 -15.02
CA TYR A 12 -10.79 2.81 -15.37
C TYR A 12 -11.07 4.29 -15.66
N MET A 13 -10.57 5.21 -14.82
CA MET A 13 -10.75 6.65 -15.06
C MET A 13 -10.07 7.12 -16.36
N CYS A 14 -8.90 6.56 -16.70
CA CYS A 14 -8.22 6.87 -17.96
C CYS A 14 -8.99 6.34 -19.17
N GLU A 15 -9.55 5.13 -19.07
CA GLU A 15 -10.40 4.53 -20.10
C GLU A 15 -11.63 5.38 -20.37
N ARG A 16 -12.36 5.75 -19.31
CA ARG A 16 -13.54 6.62 -19.37
C ARG A 16 -13.25 7.96 -20.01
N CYS A 17 -12.16 8.59 -19.60
CA CYS A 17 -11.73 9.88 -20.14
C CYS A 17 -11.36 9.80 -21.64
N ASN A 18 -10.87 8.65 -22.11
CA ASN A 18 -10.60 8.41 -23.52
C ASN A 18 -11.89 8.16 -24.34
N GLU A 19 -12.88 7.47 -23.77
CA GLU A 19 -14.13 7.11 -24.46
C GLU A 19 -15.12 8.27 -24.56
N GLU A 20 -15.28 9.06 -23.49
CA GLU A 20 -16.32 10.09 -23.39
C GLU A 20 -15.84 11.50 -23.72
N GLY A 21 -14.53 11.66 -23.95
CA GLY A 21 -13.92 12.96 -24.17
C GLY A 21 -13.55 13.66 -22.87
N THR A 22 -12.63 14.62 -22.98
CA THR A 22 -12.01 15.26 -21.81
C THR A 22 -12.78 16.51 -21.38
N GLU A 23 -13.90 16.34 -20.69
CA GLU A 23 -14.39 17.45 -19.87
C GLU A 23 -13.37 17.76 -18.77
N GLU A 24 -13.18 19.05 -18.46
CA GLU A 24 -12.09 19.56 -17.62
C GLU A 24 -12.06 18.96 -16.19
N TYR A 25 -13.14 18.30 -15.78
CA TYR A 25 -13.32 17.70 -14.47
C TYR A 25 -12.63 16.33 -14.33
N ASP A 26 -12.43 15.54 -15.39
CA ASP A 26 -11.90 14.17 -15.28
C ASP A 26 -10.38 14.10 -15.10
N VAL A 27 -9.62 14.94 -15.82
CA VAL A 27 -8.14 14.90 -15.77
C VAL A 27 -7.60 15.34 -14.41
N LYS A 28 -8.21 16.36 -13.79
CA LYS A 28 -7.82 16.85 -12.46
C LYS A 28 -8.03 15.76 -11.40
N ASP A 29 -9.12 15.01 -11.50
CA ASP A 29 -9.42 13.91 -10.59
C ASP A 29 -8.50 12.71 -10.79
N ILE A 30 -8.10 12.41 -12.03
CA ILE A 30 -7.05 11.41 -12.34
C ILE A 30 -5.73 11.81 -11.69
N VAL A 31 -5.29 13.06 -11.85
CA VAL A 31 -4.04 13.56 -11.27
C VAL A 31 -4.06 13.47 -9.75
N LYS A 32 -5.15 13.93 -9.12
CA LYS A 32 -5.31 13.89 -7.65
C LYS A 32 -5.33 12.46 -7.11
N SER A 33 -6.05 11.57 -7.79
CA SER A 33 -6.12 10.15 -7.41
C SER A 33 -4.77 9.47 -7.57
N GLY A 34 -4.02 9.82 -8.62
CA GLY A 34 -2.66 9.35 -8.88
C GLY A 34 -1.68 9.76 -7.79
N ALA A 35 -1.67 11.05 -7.42
CA ALA A 35 -0.81 11.56 -6.35
C ALA A 35 -1.04 10.81 -5.03
N TYR A 36 -2.32 10.63 -4.64
CA TYR A 36 -2.64 9.85 -3.44
C TYR A 36 -2.15 8.39 -3.52
N ALA A 37 -2.38 7.73 -4.67
CA ALA A 37 -2.01 6.34 -4.86
C ALA A 37 -0.49 6.12 -4.80
N PHE A 38 0.31 7.03 -5.34
CA PHE A 38 1.75 6.85 -5.40
C PHE A 38 2.51 7.43 -4.20
N ASP A 39 2.16 8.64 -3.75
CA ASP A 39 2.91 9.30 -2.68
C ASP A 39 2.67 8.64 -1.32
N PHE A 40 1.42 8.24 -1.06
CA PHE A 40 1.07 7.61 0.21
C PHE A 40 1.22 6.08 0.16
N ASN A 41 0.54 5.40 -0.77
CA ASN A 41 0.51 3.92 -0.75
C ASN A 41 1.79 3.29 -1.30
N HIS A 42 2.45 3.88 -2.30
CA HIS A 42 3.60 3.24 -2.93
C HIS A 42 4.91 3.57 -2.21
N ASP A 43 5.30 4.84 -2.14
CA ASP A 43 6.64 5.22 -1.67
C ASP A 43 6.88 4.84 -0.19
N THR A 44 5.89 5.07 0.66
CA THR A 44 5.99 4.79 2.09
C THR A 44 6.11 3.30 2.36
N LEU A 45 5.24 2.47 1.76
CA LEU A 45 5.29 1.02 1.93
C LEU A 45 6.55 0.46 1.28
N HIS A 46 6.94 0.94 0.11
CA HIS A 46 8.14 0.49 -0.58
C HIS A 46 9.41 0.73 0.26
N SER A 47 9.53 1.87 0.92
CA SER A 47 10.65 2.16 1.80
C SER A 47 10.74 1.18 2.98
N VAL A 48 9.61 0.89 3.64
CA VAL A 48 9.56 -0.10 4.72
C VAL A 48 9.92 -1.49 4.22
N GLU A 49 9.38 -1.87 3.05
CA GLU A 49 9.63 -3.18 2.47
C GLU A 49 11.11 -3.37 2.13
N THR A 50 11.74 -2.39 1.49
CA THR A 50 13.15 -2.46 1.07
C THR A 50 14.12 -2.40 2.24
N ASN A 51 13.86 -1.52 3.21
CA ASN A 51 14.82 -1.22 4.28
C ASN A 51 14.68 -2.13 5.51
N ILE A 52 13.49 -2.72 5.72
CA ILE A 52 13.19 -3.44 6.97
C ILE A 52 12.70 -4.85 6.67
N PHE A 53 11.66 -4.98 5.86
CA PHE A 53 11.03 -6.28 5.64
C PHE A 53 11.93 -7.21 4.83
N LYS A 54 12.51 -6.73 3.72
CA LYS A 54 13.38 -7.51 2.83
C LYS A 54 14.59 -8.09 3.55
N PRO A 55 15.43 -7.32 4.26
CA PRO A 55 16.58 -7.88 4.97
C PRO A 55 16.17 -8.90 6.03
N TRP A 56 15.08 -8.62 6.76
CA TRP A 56 14.56 -9.55 7.76
C TRP A 56 14.07 -10.83 7.11
N LEU A 57 13.33 -10.75 6.00
CA LEU A 57 12.77 -11.91 5.30
C LEU A 57 13.87 -12.79 4.71
N THR A 58 14.89 -12.19 4.09
CA THR A 58 16.07 -12.91 3.61
C THR A 58 16.80 -13.61 4.75
N SER A 59 16.91 -12.98 5.91
CA SER A 59 17.51 -13.60 7.09
C SER A 59 16.64 -14.71 7.69
N ALA A 60 15.31 -14.53 7.72
CA ALA A 60 14.39 -15.50 8.29
C ALA A 60 14.31 -16.78 7.44
N LEU A 61 14.47 -16.66 6.13
CA LEU A 61 14.40 -17.76 5.16
C LEU A 61 15.78 -18.23 4.70
N SER A 62 16.88 -17.86 5.37
CA SER A 62 18.24 -18.20 4.92
C SER A 62 18.54 -19.69 4.85
N SER A 63 17.79 -20.50 5.61
CA SER A 63 17.91 -21.96 5.66
C SER A 63 16.81 -22.66 4.87
N SER A 64 15.99 -21.92 4.13
CA SER A 64 14.91 -22.48 3.33
C SER A 64 15.44 -23.11 2.03
N PRO A 65 14.69 -24.05 1.43
CA PRO A 65 15.00 -24.59 0.10
C PRO A 65 15.23 -23.53 -0.98
N SER A 66 16.04 -23.87 -1.98
CA SER A 66 16.35 -22.99 -3.13
C SER A 66 15.11 -22.56 -3.92
N SER A 67 14.05 -23.38 -3.96
CA SER A 67 12.78 -23.02 -4.58
C SER A 67 12.13 -21.79 -3.92
N ILE A 68 12.16 -21.70 -2.59
CA ILE A 68 11.65 -20.53 -1.85
C ILE A 68 12.52 -19.31 -2.15
N HIS A 69 13.84 -19.48 -2.25
CA HIS A 69 14.74 -18.39 -2.65
C HIS A 69 14.47 -17.88 -4.07
N SER A 70 14.12 -18.75 -5.02
CA SER A 70 13.70 -18.35 -6.37
C SER A 70 12.44 -17.49 -6.32
N VAL A 71 11.40 -17.96 -5.64
CA VAL A 71 10.13 -17.21 -5.49
C VAL A 71 10.36 -15.87 -4.79
N LEU A 72 11.20 -15.84 -3.76
CA LEU A 72 11.57 -14.61 -3.07
C LEU A 72 12.26 -13.63 -4.03
N SER A 73 13.20 -14.11 -4.85
CA SER A 73 13.90 -13.31 -5.86
C SER A 73 12.93 -12.74 -6.91
N GLU A 74 12.03 -13.57 -7.42
CA GLU A 74 10.99 -13.18 -8.38
C GLU A 74 10.03 -12.13 -7.79
N CYS A 75 9.62 -12.30 -6.53
CA CYS A 75 8.81 -11.30 -5.83
C CYS A 75 9.53 -9.93 -5.77
N TRP A 76 10.83 -9.91 -5.49
CA TRP A 76 11.59 -8.66 -5.47
C TRP A 76 11.82 -8.08 -6.86
N SER A 77 12.01 -8.91 -7.87
CA SER A 77 12.11 -8.49 -9.26
C SER A 77 10.80 -7.80 -9.72
N ARG A 78 9.64 -8.41 -9.44
CA ARG A 78 8.33 -7.81 -9.72
C ARG A 78 8.12 -6.50 -8.97
N LYS A 79 8.53 -6.41 -7.69
CA LYS A 79 8.49 -5.15 -6.94
C LYS A 79 9.36 -4.06 -7.57
N SER A 80 10.55 -4.40 -8.05
CA SER A 80 11.40 -3.48 -8.80
C SER A 80 10.73 -3.00 -10.09
N ALA A 81 10.06 -3.89 -10.82
CA ALA A 81 9.30 -3.54 -12.01
C ALA A 81 8.11 -2.61 -11.66
N ILE A 82 7.37 -2.91 -10.58
CA ILE A 82 6.29 -2.05 -10.07
C ILE A 82 6.81 -0.63 -9.78
N ASN A 83 7.97 -0.49 -9.14
CA ASN A 83 8.56 0.84 -8.88
C ASN A 83 8.93 1.59 -10.15
N SER A 84 9.49 0.88 -11.14
CA SER A 84 9.81 1.47 -12.44
C SER A 84 8.55 2.00 -13.12
N HIS A 85 7.49 1.19 -13.14
CA HIS A 85 6.20 1.59 -13.69
C HIS A 85 5.53 2.71 -12.89
N ALA A 86 5.64 2.71 -11.56
CA ALA A 86 5.13 3.79 -10.72
C ALA A 86 5.82 5.13 -11.03
N SER A 87 7.13 5.10 -11.27
CA SER A 87 7.89 6.29 -11.71
C SER A 87 7.41 6.79 -13.07
N THR A 88 7.13 5.87 -14.02
CA THR A 88 6.49 6.20 -15.30
C THR A 88 5.11 6.84 -15.10
N CYS A 89 4.26 6.27 -14.25
CA CYS A 89 2.95 6.85 -13.94
C CYS A 89 3.06 8.27 -13.35
N LYS A 90 3.97 8.50 -12.39
CA LYS A 90 4.21 9.84 -11.82
C LYS A 90 4.62 10.85 -12.90
N SER A 91 5.48 10.46 -13.84
CA SER A 91 5.89 11.31 -14.96
C SER A 91 4.71 11.64 -15.89
N LEU A 92 3.89 10.63 -16.22
CA LEU A 92 2.68 10.81 -17.03
C LEU A 92 1.66 11.74 -16.35
N LEU A 93 1.40 11.52 -15.05
CA LEU A 93 0.51 12.37 -14.25
C LEU A 93 1.02 13.81 -14.16
N SER A 94 2.33 14.00 -14.01
CA SER A 94 2.96 15.33 -14.01
C SER A 94 2.88 16.02 -15.37
N SER A 95 2.79 15.26 -16.46
CA SER A 95 2.60 15.79 -17.80
C SER A 95 1.14 16.19 -18.02
N LEU A 96 0.20 15.35 -17.57
CA LEU A 96 -1.24 15.61 -17.61
C LEU A 96 -1.65 16.83 -16.76
N SER A 97 -0.92 17.13 -15.69
CA SER A 97 -1.19 18.32 -14.86
C SER A 97 -0.75 19.63 -15.52
N LYS A 98 0.22 19.58 -16.44
CA LYS A 98 0.77 20.75 -17.15
C LYS A 98 0.12 21.01 -18.49
N TYR A 99 -0.22 19.96 -19.23
CA TYR A 99 -0.78 20.04 -20.57
C TYR A 99 -2.19 19.46 -20.54
N ARG A 100 -3.17 20.21 -21.09
CA ARG A 100 -4.56 19.73 -21.22
C ARG A 100 -4.52 18.46 -22.08
N SER A 101 -4.84 17.33 -21.46
CA SER A 101 -5.05 15.98 -22.04
C SER A 101 -4.39 15.73 -23.40
N VAL A 102 -3.30 14.96 -23.41
CA VAL A 102 -2.87 14.27 -24.63
C VAL A 102 -3.43 12.84 -24.56
N PRO A 103 -4.32 12.41 -25.48
CA PRO A 103 -4.91 11.07 -25.46
C PRO A 103 -3.87 9.93 -25.35
N SER A 104 -2.67 10.13 -25.91
CA SER A 104 -1.57 9.17 -25.80
C SER A 104 -1.04 9.02 -24.37
N SER A 105 -1.02 10.08 -23.55
CA SER A 105 -0.60 10.02 -22.15
C SER A 105 -1.63 9.31 -21.28
N LEU A 106 -2.93 9.51 -21.54
CA LEU A 106 -4.00 8.79 -20.84
C LEU A 106 -3.97 7.29 -21.16
N LEU A 107 -3.80 6.93 -22.44
CA LEU A 107 -3.67 5.52 -22.85
C LEU A 107 -2.42 4.87 -22.26
N ALA A 108 -1.28 5.57 -22.23
CA ALA A 108 -0.05 5.06 -21.61
C ALA A 108 -0.21 4.88 -20.10
N LEU A 109 -0.89 5.81 -19.43
CA LEU A 109 -1.18 5.74 -18.00
C LEU A 109 -2.10 4.55 -17.71
N GLN A 110 -3.18 4.37 -18.47
CA GLN A 110 -4.08 3.23 -18.37
C GLN A 110 -3.31 1.91 -18.45
N LYS A 111 -2.52 1.72 -19.52
CA LYS A 111 -1.74 0.49 -19.73
C LYS A 111 -0.78 0.24 -18.57
N THR A 112 -0.07 1.27 -18.12
CA THR A 112 0.90 1.15 -17.03
C THR A 112 0.21 0.78 -15.72
N CYS A 113 -0.93 1.40 -15.40
CA CYS A 113 -1.73 1.06 -14.23
C CYS A 113 -2.23 -0.40 -14.27
N THR A 114 -2.71 -0.87 -15.43
CA THR A 114 -3.13 -2.27 -15.61
C THR A 114 -1.97 -3.23 -15.43
N THR A 115 -0.79 -2.93 -15.97
CA THR A 115 0.43 -3.72 -15.76
C THR A 115 0.82 -3.77 -14.29
N ILE A 116 0.80 -2.64 -13.56
CA ILE A 116 1.09 -2.62 -12.12
C ILE A 116 0.07 -3.48 -11.36
N ALA A 117 -1.22 -3.37 -11.65
CA ALA A 117 -2.26 -4.16 -10.99
C ALA A 117 -2.05 -5.67 -11.20
N SER A 118 -1.71 -6.09 -12.41
CA SER A 118 -1.40 -7.48 -12.73
C SER A 118 -0.14 -7.98 -12.01
N LEU A 119 0.93 -7.18 -11.98
CA LEU A 119 2.15 -7.52 -11.22
C LEU A 119 1.88 -7.65 -9.73
N ILE A 120 1.04 -6.78 -9.15
CA ILE A 120 0.62 -6.89 -7.76
C ILE A 120 -0.16 -8.18 -7.53
N ASP A 121 -1.07 -8.55 -8.42
CA ASP A 121 -1.85 -9.79 -8.31
C ASP A 121 -0.95 -11.03 -8.29
N SER A 122 -0.02 -11.14 -9.23
CA SER A 122 0.96 -12.24 -9.23
C SER A 122 1.83 -12.25 -7.96
N ASN A 123 2.19 -11.06 -7.48
CA ASN A 123 3.05 -10.95 -6.30
C ASN A 123 2.31 -11.31 -4.99
N ILE A 124 1.02 -10.95 -4.89
CA ILE A 124 0.16 -11.37 -3.76
C ILE A 124 -0.01 -12.89 -3.79
N HIS A 125 -0.29 -13.46 -4.97
CA HIS A 125 -0.45 -14.91 -5.12
C HIS A 125 0.76 -15.68 -4.59
N ASP A 126 1.97 -15.32 -5.01
CA ASP A 126 3.20 -16.00 -4.57
C ASP A 126 3.51 -15.73 -3.09
N GLN A 127 3.14 -14.55 -2.58
CA GLN A 127 3.26 -14.24 -1.16
C GLN A 127 2.35 -15.16 -0.32
N ASP A 128 1.08 -15.26 -0.67
CA ASP A 128 0.09 -16.00 0.10
C ASP A 128 0.30 -17.51 0.01
N THR A 129 0.68 -18.01 -1.18
CA THR A 129 0.82 -19.45 -1.43
C THR A 129 2.17 -20.02 -1.02
N VAL A 130 3.24 -19.21 -1.06
CA VAL A 130 4.61 -19.70 -0.82
C VAL A 130 5.26 -18.99 0.37
N LEU A 131 5.35 -17.66 0.34
CA LEU A 131 6.17 -16.94 1.31
C LEU A 131 5.56 -16.93 2.71
N VAL A 132 4.24 -16.69 2.85
CA VAL A 132 3.55 -16.67 4.14
C VAL A 132 3.65 -18.03 4.85
N PRO A 133 3.34 -19.18 4.21
CA PRO A 133 3.57 -20.50 4.81
C PRO A 133 5.03 -20.73 5.21
N SER A 134 5.97 -20.33 4.35
CA SER A 134 7.41 -20.50 4.62
C SER A 134 7.87 -19.67 5.82
N ILE A 135 7.39 -18.43 5.95
CA ILE A 135 7.65 -17.57 7.11
C ILE A 135 7.05 -18.16 8.38
N ASN A 136 5.84 -18.70 8.31
CA ASN A 136 5.19 -19.30 9.48
C ASN A 136 5.92 -20.56 9.97
N ALA A 137 6.54 -21.32 9.06
CA ALA A 137 7.38 -22.45 9.41
C ALA A 137 8.75 -22.03 9.97
N ALA A 138 9.35 -20.96 9.44
CA ALA A 138 10.72 -20.56 9.78
C ALA A 138 10.83 -19.56 10.95
N ALA A 139 9.86 -18.66 11.12
CA ALA A 139 9.95 -17.53 12.04
C ALA A 139 9.04 -17.69 13.27
N THR A 140 9.64 -17.55 14.46
CA THR A 140 8.91 -17.58 15.73
C THR A 140 7.97 -16.38 15.89
N SER A 141 6.94 -16.52 16.73
CA SER A 141 6.03 -15.43 17.10
C SER A 141 6.76 -14.21 17.68
N SER A 142 7.84 -14.44 18.44
CA SER A 142 8.68 -13.39 19.00
C SER A 142 9.41 -12.58 17.92
N GLN A 143 9.98 -13.26 16.91
CA GLN A 143 10.64 -12.59 15.77
C GLN A 143 9.63 -11.77 14.95
N GLN A 144 8.46 -12.34 14.64
CA GLN A 144 7.41 -11.62 13.91
C GLN A 144 6.93 -10.38 14.69
N LYS A 145 6.75 -10.49 16.02
CA LYS A 145 6.38 -9.34 16.87
C LYS A 145 7.46 -8.26 16.91
N ARG A 146 8.74 -8.64 16.95
CA ARG A 146 9.87 -7.69 16.89
C ARG A 146 9.90 -6.96 15.54
N LEU A 147 9.66 -7.66 14.44
CA LEU A 147 9.54 -7.06 13.12
C LEU A 147 8.40 -6.05 13.06
N ASN A 148 7.20 -6.42 13.52
CA ASN A 148 6.05 -5.52 13.55
C ASN A 148 6.36 -4.25 14.36
N ASN A 149 7.02 -4.37 15.50
CA ASN A 149 7.48 -3.21 16.28
C ASN A 149 8.48 -2.33 15.50
N LYS A 150 9.40 -2.93 14.75
CA LYS A 150 10.38 -2.21 13.94
C LYS A 150 9.71 -1.44 12.79
N ILE A 151 8.78 -2.08 12.09
CA ILE A 151 7.97 -1.47 11.01
C ILE A 151 7.16 -0.28 11.54
N LEU A 152 6.49 -0.45 12.68
CA LEU A 152 5.69 0.62 13.27
C LEU A 152 6.54 1.81 13.73
N LYS A 153 7.73 1.55 14.27
CA LYS A 153 8.67 2.61 14.63
C LYS A 153 9.18 3.36 13.41
N SER A 154 9.45 2.68 12.29
CA SER A 154 9.97 3.32 11.08
C SER A 154 8.94 4.14 10.32
N LEU A 155 7.67 3.75 10.36
CA LEU A 155 6.58 4.50 9.73
C LEU A 155 6.26 5.82 10.47
N GLY A 156 6.61 5.94 11.75
CA GLY A 156 6.12 7.04 12.58
C GLY A 156 4.60 6.97 12.82
N ILE A 157 4.07 7.82 13.69
CA ILE A 157 2.70 7.68 14.22
C ILE A 157 1.63 7.77 13.13
N THR A 158 1.75 8.75 12.22
CA THR A 158 0.73 9.02 11.20
C THR A 158 0.67 7.93 10.14
N GLN A 159 1.81 7.51 9.58
CA GLN A 159 1.82 6.47 8.56
C GLN A 159 1.54 5.09 9.16
N ALA A 160 2.02 4.82 10.38
CA ALA A 160 1.67 3.61 11.12
C ALA A 160 0.16 3.51 11.35
N ARG A 161 -0.50 4.62 11.70
CA ARG A 161 -1.96 4.66 11.85
C ARG A 161 -2.65 4.25 10.55
N THR A 162 -2.37 4.92 9.44
CA THR A 162 -3.04 4.62 8.18
C THR A 162 -2.76 3.18 7.71
N HIS A 163 -1.52 2.70 7.88
CA HIS A 163 -1.17 1.31 7.59
C HIS A 163 -1.99 0.34 8.43
N LEU A 164 -2.05 0.54 9.76
CA LEU A 164 -2.81 -0.34 10.64
C LEU A 164 -4.32 -0.26 10.40
N SER A 165 -4.87 0.92 10.13
CA SER A 165 -6.27 1.07 9.74
C SER A 165 -6.55 0.33 8.43
N SER A 166 -5.65 0.40 7.45
CA SER A 166 -5.80 -0.34 6.20
C SER A 166 -5.77 -1.86 6.39
N MET A 167 -4.93 -2.36 7.29
CA MET A 167 -4.92 -3.78 7.64
C MET A 167 -6.18 -4.18 8.41
N TRP A 168 -6.65 -3.36 9.35
CA TRP A 168 -7.89 -3.59 10.10
C TRP A 168 -9.11 -3.71 9.18
N GLU A 169 -9.22 -2.83 8.19
CA GLU A 169 -10.31 -2.87 7.20
C GLU A 169 -10.34 -4.20 6.42
N VAL A 170 -9.19 -4.85 6.22
CA VAL A 170 -9.09 -6.15 5.56
C VAL A 170 -9.51 -7.26 6.52
N VAL A 171 -8.99 -7.29 7.75
CA VAL A 171 -9.20 -8.42 8.66
C VAL A 171 -10.52 -8.39 9.41
N ARG A 172 -11.16 -7.24 9.60
CA ARG A 172 -12.30 -7.07 10.55
C ARG A 172 -13.52 -7.96 10.28
N ASN A 173 -13.67 -8.46 9.06
CA ASN A 173 -14.80 -9.27 8.64
C ASN A 173 -14.53 -10.78 8.77
N GLU A 174 -13.30 -11.17 9.12
CA GLU A 174 -12.87 -12.57 9.19
C GLU A 174 -12.46 -12.89 10.64
N PRO A 175 -13.27 -13.65 11.41
CA PRO A 175 -13.03 -13.86 12.84
C PRO A 175 -11.65 -14.44 13.17
N GLU A 176 -11.14 -15.33 12.33
CA GLU A 176 -9.83 -15.97 12.50
C GLU A 176 -8.69 -14.95 12.35
N GLU A 177 -8.76 -14.10 11.33
CA GLU A 177 -7.81 -13.01 11.09
C GLU A 177 -7.88 -11.93 12.18
N VAL A 178 -9.05 -11.67 12.74
CA VAL A 178 -9.21 -10.77 13.89
C VAL A 178 -8.45 -11.29 15.12
N GLU A 179 -8.45 -12.60 15.38
CA GLU A 179 -7.68 -13.18 16.47
C GLU A 179 -6.17 -13.12 16.21
N LEU A 180 -5.74 -13.41 15.00
CA LEU A 180 -4.33 -13.25 14.59
C LEU A 180 -3.87 -11.79 14.74
N TRP A 181 -4.71 -10.83 14.33
CA TRP A 181 -4.48 -9.40 14.53
C TRP A 181 -4.27 -9.05 16.01
N LYS A 182 -5.13 -9.57 16.91
CA LYS A 182 -5.01 -9.33 18.35
C LYS A 182 -3.72 -9.89 18.93
N ILE A 183 -3.26 -11.04 18.44
CA ILE A 183 -2.05 -11.72 18.93
C ILE A 183 -0.77 -11.08 18.38
N LYS A 184 -0.73 -10.80 17.08
CA LYS A 184 0.48 -10.41 16.34
C LYS A 184 0.73 -8.91 16.33
N ILE A 185 -0.31 -8.08 16.44
CA ILE A 185 -0.18 -6.62 16.46
C ILE A 185 -0.08 -6.09 17.90
N PRO A 186 0.96 -5.28 18.21
CA PRO A 186 1.13 -4.68 19.54
C PRO A 186 -0.12 -3.92 20.01
N LYS A 187 -0.45 -4.04 21.31
CA LYS A 187 -1.65 -3.41 21.89
C LYS A 187 -1.70 -1.88 21.65
N VAL A 188 -0.57 -1.20 21.79
CA VAL A 188 -0.45 0.26 21.54
C VAL A 188 -0.76 0.60 20.08
N ALA A 189 -0.27 -0.21 19.14
CA ALA A 189 -0.55 -0.05 17.71
C ALA A 189 -2.04 -0.24 17.41
N ARG A 190 -2.68 -1.27 18.00
CA ARG A 190 -4.13 -1.47 17.86
C ARG A 190 -4.95 -0.30 18.40
N ILE A 191 -4.51 0.34 19.48
CA ILE A 191 -5.16 1.56 19.99
C ILE A 191 -5.06 2.71 18.97
N ILE A 192 -3.88 2.90 18.36
CA ILE A 192 -3.68 3.92 17.31
C ILE A 192 -4.57 3.64 16.09
N ALA A 193 -4.74 2.37 15.73
CA ALA A 193 -5.53 1.92 14.58
C ALA A 193 -7.05 2.07 14.77
N GLY A 194 -7.55 1.81 15.98
CA GLY A 194 -8.97 1.64 16.28
C GLY A 194 -9.57 2.62 17.29
N SER A 195 -8.85 3.66 17.72
CA SER A 195 -9.42 4.60 18.69
C SER A 195 -10.51 5.47 18.05
N LYS A 196 -11.77 5.10 18.26
CA LYS A 196 -12.88 6.07 18.38
C LYS A 196 -12.44 7.29 19.20
N SER A 197 -11.64 7.06 20.25
CA SER A 197 -11.02 8.07 21.11
C SER A 197 -10.16 9.14 20.40
N TRP A 198 -9.60 8.92 19.20
CA TRP A 198 -8.88 9.98 18.48
C TRP A 198 -9.80 10.80 17.57
N GLU A 199 -10.81 10.20 16.94
CA GLU A 199 -11.89 10.93 16.25
C GLU A 199 -12.70 11.76 17.25
N ASP A 200 -13.00 11.19 18.43
CA ASP A 200 -13.63 11.87 19.56
C ASP A 200 -12.73 12.96 20.17
N LYS A 201 -11.40 12.86 20.05
CA LYS A 201 -10.45 13.88 20.54
C LYS A 201 -10.21 14.98 19.51
N ILE A 202 -10.20 14.69 18.21
CA ILE A 202 -10.18 15.72 17.16
C ILE A 202 -11.52 16.45 17.11
N GLY A 203 -12.65 15.75 17.26
CA GLY A 203 -13.97 16.36 17.41
C GLY A 203 -14.01 17.33 18.59
N ARG A 204 -13.51 16.88 19.76
CA ARG A 204 -13.38 17.75 20.94
C ARG A 204 -12.36 18.88 20.79
N MET A 205 -11.30 18.72 19.99
CA MET A 205 -10.36 19.81 19.70
C MET A 205 -10.93 20.85 18.71
N LYS A 206 -11.87 20.45 17.83
CA LYS A 206 -12.60 21.36 16.94
C LYS A 206 -13.74 22.10 17.64
N GLU A 207 -14.23 21.59 18.77
CA GLU A 207 -15.22 22.26 19.62
C GLU A 207 -14.59 23.25 20.60
N ILE A 208 -13.27 23.18 20.81
CA ILE A 208 -12.51 24.14 21.63
C ILE A 208 -11.89 25.19 20.69
N THR A 209 -12.74 26.07 20.18
CA THR A 209 -12.56 27.39 19.49
C THR A 209 -13.32 27.47 18.16
N PRO A 210 -14.21 28.47 17.94
CA PRO A 210 -14.25 29.80 18.57
C PRO A 210 -15.58 30.08 19.31
N ASN A 211 -15.48 30.30 20.62
CA ASN A 211 -16.36 31.21 21.38
C ASN A 211 -15.66 31.52 22.70
N SER A 212 -14.55 32.24 22.61
CA SER A 212 -14.06 33.10 23.69
C SER A 212 -13.34 34.27 23.02
N LEU A 213 -14.09 35.38 23.00
CA LEU A 213 -13.68 36.79 23.08
C LEU A 213 -12.25 37.15 22.66
#